data_AF-A0A1M6M1G8-F1
#
_entry.id   AF-A0A1M6M1G8-F1
#
_cell.length_a   1.000
_cell.length_b   1.000
_cell.length_c   1.000
_cell.angle_alpha   90.00
_cell.angle_beta   90.00
_cell.angle_gamma   90.00
#
_symmetry.space_group_name_H-M   'P 1'
#
loop_
_entity.id
_entity.type
_entity.pdbx_description
1 polymer ?
#
loop_
_entity_poly.entity_id
_entity_poly.type
_entity_poly.pdbx_seq_one_letter_code
_entity_poly.pdbx_strand_id
1 'polypeptide(L)'
;MRVATPTFFLRSMQLMRAAGLALGLLLLTSTASHAQTWLVSTDAYIRLGVMDKFGQLGTYTARFVVTNQNTSKEYILVKEIEKGQNGVDVIFPSPASDADYFKSVAGEAASGTPGRYVWECQVGGKKVVGGRFTFPEVGNDVTVIDKRK
;
A
#
# COMPACT_ATOMS: atom_id res chain seq x y z
N MET A 1 -75.29 17.11 -36.89
CA MET A 1 -74.51 17.96 -35.97
C MET A 1 -73.26 17.18 -35.57
N ARG A 2 -72.06 17.55 -36.03
CA ARG A 2 -70.79 16.92 -35.62
C ARG A 2 -70.35 17.51 -34.28
N VAL A 3 -70.28 16.69 -33.23
CA VAL A 3 -69.74 17.08 -31.94
C VAL A 3 -68.21 16.97 -32.03
N ALA A 4 -67.53 18.11 -32.13
CA ALA A 4 -66.07 18.17 -32.09
C ALA A 4 -65.61 17.94 -30.64
N THR A 5 -64.96 16.81 -30.37
CA THR A 5 -64.33 16.54 -29.07
C THR A 5 -63.18 17.52 -28.87
N PRO A 6 -63.09 18.26 -27.74
CA PRO A 6 -62.04 19.24 -27.53
C PRO A 6 -60.71 18.52 -27.25
N THR A 7 -59.93 18.31 -28.31
CA THR A 7 -58.58 17.69 -28.30
C THR A 7 -57.54 18.50 -27.51
N PHE A 8 -57.86 19.74 -27.12
CA PHE A 8 -56.98 20.64 -26.39
C PHE A 8 -56.66 20.16 -24.96
N PHE A 9 -57.62 19.57 -24.25
CA PHE A 9 -57.43 19.11 -22.86
C PHE A 9 -56.56 17.86 -22.75
N LEU A 10 -56.60 16.98 -23.76
CA LEU A 10 -55.76 15.79 -23.81
C LEU A 10 -54.29 16.17 -24.06
N ARG A 11 -54.05 17.20 -24.86
CA ARG A 11 -52.69 17.67 -25.22
C ARG A 11 -52.00 18.38 -24.07
N SER A 12 -52.73 19.15 -23.26
CA SER A 12 -52.17 19.83 -22.07
C SER A 12 -51.82 18.85 -20.94
N MET A 13 -52.64 17.81 -20.73
CA MET A 13 -52.33 16.73 -19.77
C MET A 13 -51.09 15.93 -20.16
N GLN A 14 -50.90 15.66 -21.46
CA GLN A 14 -49.70 14.97 -21.96
C GLN A 14 -48.44 15.82 -21.76
N LEU A 15 -48.53 17.13 -21.97
CA LEU A 15 -47.42 18.07 -21.75
C LEU A 15 -47.04 18.16 -20.26
N MET A 16 -48.02 18.21 -19.35
CA MET A 16 -47.72 18.20 -17.90
C MET A 16 -47.06 16.89 -17.45
N ARG A 17 -47.52 15.74 -17.96
CA ARG A 17 -46.90 14.44 -17.64
C ARG A 17 -45.48 14.34 -18.17
N ALA A 18 -45.23 14.82 -19.38
CA ALA A 18 -43.89 14.86 -19.96
C ALA A 18 -42.96 15.81 -19.17
N ALA A 19 -43.45 16.98 -18.77
CA ALA A 19 -42.69 17.93 -17.95
C ALA A 19 -42.39 17.36 -16.55
N GLY A 20 -43.37 16.71 -15.91
CA GLY A 20 -43.18 16.06 -14.61
C GLY A 20 -42.19 14.91 -14.68
N LEU A 21 -42.24 14.09 -15.74
CA LEU A 21 -41.26 13.03 -15.99
C LEU A 21 -39.85 13.60 -16.22
N ALA A 22 -39.73 14.65 -17.03
CA ALA A 22 -38.45 15.30 -17.30
C ALA A 22 -37.84 15.91 -16.03
N LEU A 23 -38.66 16.54 -15.19
CA LEU A 23 -38.23 17.07 -13.90
C LEU A 23 -37.81 15.95 -12.93
N GLY A 24 -38.58 14.85 -12.89
CA GLY A 24 -38.23 13.67 -12.10
C GLY A 24 -36.90 13.05 -12.55
N LEU A 25 -36.66 12.95 -13.86
CA LEU A 25 -35.40 12.46 -14.42
C LEU A 25 -34.22 13.38 -14.10
N LEU A 26 -34.43 14.71 -14.12
CA LEU A 26 -33.41 15.70 -13.74
C LEU A 26 -33.05 15.62 -12.25
N LEU A 27 -34.03 15.38 -11.38
CA LEU A 27 -33.79 15.19 -9.94
C LEU A 27 -33.10 13.85 -9.62
N LEU A 28 -33.22 12.87 -10.51
CA LEU A 28 -32.60 11.55 -10.40
C LEU A 28 -31.24 11.46 -11.11
N THR A 29 -30.73 12.54 -11.73
CA THR A 29 -29.39 12.50 -12.31
C THR A 29 -28.37 12.32 -11.20
N SER A 30 -27.55 11.26 -11.29
CA SER A 30 -26.51 11.01 -10.31
C SER A 30 -25.54 12.19 -10.27
N THR A 31 -25.34 12.77 -9.08
CA THR A 31 -24.17 13.63 -8.83
C THR A 31 -22.93 12.83 -9.19
N ALA A 32 -22.08 13.35 -10.08
CA ALA A 32 -20.89 12.68 -10.58
C ALA A 32 -20.15 11.97 -9.45
N SER A 33 -20.21 10.63 -9.42
CA SER A 33 -19.39 9.84 -8.52
C SER A 33 -17.96 9.96 -9.05
N HIS A 34 -17.16 10.79 -8.40
CA HIS A 34 -15.73 10.83 -8.65
C HIS A 34 -15.15 9.54 -8.07
N ALA A 35 -15.05 8.51 -8.90
CA ALA A 35 -14.30 7.32 -8.56
C ALA A 35 -12.87 7.74 -8.19
N GLN A 36 -12.39 7.27 -7.04
CA GLN A 36 -11.01 7.46 -6.62
C GLN A 36 -10.11 6.89 -7.72
N THR A 37 -9.36 7.76 -8.41
CA THR A 37 -8.51 7.36 -9.55
C THR A 37 -7.20 6.71 -9.11
N TRP A 38 -6.83 6.86 -7.84
CA TRP A 38 -5.54 6.42 -7.32
C TRP A 38 -5.70 5.26 -6.33
N LEU A 39 -5.11 4.13 -6.68
CA LEU A 39 -4.77 3.07 -5.73
C LEU A 39 -3.55 3.56 -4.94
N VAL A 40 -3.67 3.56 -3.61
CA VAL A 40 -2.61 4.03 -2.72
C VAL A 40 -1.87 2.82 -2.16
N SER A 41 -0.54 2.89 -2.12
CA SER A 41 0.27 1.88 -1.42
C SER A 41 -0.05 1.94 0.06
N THR A 42 -0.60 0.86 0.63
CA THR A 42 -0.96 0.83 2.06
C THR A 42 0.25 0.72 2.97
N ASP A 43 1.36 0.16 2.47
CA ASP A 43 2.50 -0.21 3.31
C ASP A 43 3.84 0.22 2.70
N ALA A 44 4.71 0.78 3.54
CA ALA A 44 6.09 1.11 3.18
C ALA A 44 7.01 -0.07 3.52
N TYR A 45 8.03 -0.28 2.70
CA TYR A 45 9.05 -1.29 2.93
C TYR A 45 10.45 -0.72 2.73
N ILE A 46 11.42 -1.37 3.34
CA ILE A 46 12.84 -1.05 3.25
C ILE A 46 13.58 -2.28 2.73
N ARG A 47 14.44 -2.06 1.74
CA ARG A 47 15.36 -3.09 1.25
C ARG A 47 16.67 -2.99 2.02
N LEU A 48 17.08 -4.09 2.63
CA LEU A 48 18.32 -4.22 3.41
C LEU A 48 19.22 -5.21 2.69
N GLY A 49 20.51 -4.91 2.56
CA GLY A 49 21.40 -5.71 1.73
C GLY A 49 22.77 -5.92 2.33
N VAL A 50 23.38 -7.05 2.00
CA VAL A 50 24.79 -7.33 2.26
C VAL A 50 25.42 -7.93 1.00
N MET A 51 26.64 -7.49 0.68
CA MET A 51 27.39 -7.96 -0.48
C MET A 51 28.83 -8.29 -0.08
N ASP A 52 29.29 -9.49 -0.43
CA ASP A 52 30.70 -9.83 -0.49
C ASP A 52 31.32 -9.15 -1.72
N LYS A 53 31.90 -7.98 -1.50
CA LYS A 53 32.52 -7.17 -2.56
C LYS A 53 33.61 -7.92 -3.34
N PHE A 54 34.29 -8.89 -2.71
CA PHE A 54 35.43 -9.59 -3.32
C PHE A 54 35.09 -11.02 -3.78
N GLY A 55 33.92 -11.54 -3.41
CA GLY A 55 33.51 -12.91 -3.75
C GLY A 55 34.42 -13.99 -3.13
N GLN A 56 35.04 -13.70 -1.99
CA GLN A 56 36.05 -14.54 -1.35
C GLN A 56 35.50 -15.36 -0.18
N LEU A 57 34.29 -15.05 0.31
CA LEU A 57 33.72 -15.70 1.48
C LEU A 57 33.20 -17.12 1.19
N GLY A 58 33.00 -17.48 -0.09
CA GLY A 58 32.37 -18.75 -0.46
C GLY A 58 30.89 -18.77 -0.07
N THR A 59 30.39 -19.91 0.40
CA THR A 59 29.04 -20.00 0.99
C THR A 59 29.06 -19.42 2.40
N TYR A 60 28.15 -18.50 2.71
CA TYR A 60 28.07 -17.88 4.03
C TYR A 60 26.64 -17.61 4.48
N THR A 61 26.45 -17.43 5.78
CA THR A 61 25.16 -17.10 6.38
C THR A 61 25.13 -15.63 6.79
N ALA A 62 24.14 -14.89 6.29
CA ALA A 62 23.84 -13.52 6.68
C ALA A 62 22.66 -13.49 7.66
N ARG A 63 22.89 -12.97 8.86
CA ARG A 63 21.86 -12.73 9.87
C ARG A 63 21.52 -11.26 9.92
N PHE A 64 20.33 -10.91 9.42
CA PHE A 64 19.77 -9.57 9.50
C PHE A 64 19.01 -9.40 10.81
N VAL A 65 19.28 -8.31 11.52
CA VAL A 65 18.60 -7.91 12.75
C VAL A 65 18.06 -6.51 12.53
N VAL A 66 16.76 -6.34 12.76
CA VAL A 66 16.10 -5.04 12.78
C VAL A 66 15.56 -4.80 14.17
N THR A 67 16.01 -3.74 14.82
CA THR A 67 15.59 -3.35 16.16
C THR A 67 14.74 -2.10 16.09
N ASN A 68 13.51 -2.19 16.57
CA ASN A 68 12.66 -1.03 16.80
C ASN A 68 13.20 -0.29 18.04
N GLN A 69 13.68 0.95 17.87
CA GLN A 69 14.31 1.70 18.95
C GLN A 69 13.32 2.19 20.01
N ASN A 70 12.03 2.28 19.68
CA ASN A 70 11.00 2.74 20.61
C ASN A 70 10.60 1.61 21.59
N THR A 71 10.55 0.37 21.11
CA THR A 71 10.11 -0.80 21.88
C THR A 71 11.25 -1.74 22.28
N SER A 72 12.46 -1.49 21.77
CA SER A 72 13.62 -2.39 21.85
C SER A 72 13.37 -3.80 21.28
N LYS A 73 12.30 -3.98 20.50
CA LYS A 73 11.93 -5.27 19.93
C LYS A 73 12.80 -5.58 18.72
N GLU A 74 13.35 -6.79 18.69
CA GLU A 74 14.18 -7.29 17.58
C GLU A 74 13.39 -8.21 16.65
N TYR A 75 13.66 -8.07 15.37
CA TYR A 75 13.18 -8.95 14.32
C TYR A 75 14.36 -9.46 13.52
N ILE A 76 14.38 -10.78 13.28
CA ILE A 76 15.54 -11.47 12.72
C ILE A 76 15.11 -12.22 11.46
N LEU A 77 15.95 -12.12 10.43
CA LEU A 77 15.89 -12.96 9.23
C LEU A 77 17.30 -13.49 8.95
N VAL A 78 17.40 -14.78 8.66
CA VAL A 78 18.66 -15.45 8.34
C VAL A 78 18.59 -15.96 6.92
N LYS A 79 19.60 -15.62 6.12
CA LYS A 79 19.74 -16.06 4.73
C LYS A 79 21.05 -16.80 4.56
N GLU A 80 21.00 -17.93 3.87
CA GLU A 80 22.19 -18.58 3.32
C GLU A 80 22.47 -18.03 1.93
N ILE A 81 23.72 -17.72 1.66
CA ILE A 81 24.20 -17.18 0.39
C ILE A 81 25.17 -18.21 -0.18
N GLU A 82 24.78 -18.79 -1.31
CA GLU A 82 25.57 -19.81 -1.98
C GLU A 82 26.80 -19.21 -2.66
N LYS A 83 27.88 -20.02 -2.74
CA LYS A 83 29.08 -19.64 -3.50
C LYS A 83 28.73 -19.24 -4.93
N GLY A 84 29.16 -18.05 -5.34
CA GLY A 84 28.87 -17.47 -6.66
C GLY A 84 27.73 -16.44 -6.63
N GLN A 85 26.96 -16.37 -5.55
CA GLN A 85 26.12 -15.21 -5.25
C GLN A 85 26.94 -14.17 -4.49
N ASN A 86 27.02 -12.96 -5.03
CA ASN A 86 27.83 -11.89 -4.44
C ASN A 86 27.18 -11.24 -3.22
N GLY A 87 25.89 -11.48 -2.97
CA GLY A 87 25.15 -10.82 -1.91
C GLY A 87 23.67 -11.17 -1.93
N VAL A 88 22.95 -10.62 -0.96
CA VAL A 88 21.51 -10.79 -0.84
C VAL A 88 20.87 -9.49 -0.36
N ASP A 89 19.71 -9.18 -0.93
CA ASP A 89 18.80 -8.15 -0.45
C ASP A 89 17.58 -8.82 0.19
N VAL A 90 17.12 -8.26 1.30
CA VAL A 90 15.92 -8.69 2.03
C VAL A 90 14.98 -7.50 2.24
N ILE A 91 13.69 -7.79 2.42
CA ILE A 91 12.65 -6.76 2.56
C ILE A 91 12.15 -6.75 4.00
N PHE A 92 12.06 -5.55 4.59
CA PHE A 92 11.49 -5.32 5.91
C PHE A 92 10.41 -4.23 5.86
N PRO A 93 9.23 -4.43 6.48
CA PRO A 93 8.70 -5.71 6.95
C PRO A 93 8.34 -6.63 5.77
N SER A 94 8.11 -7.91 6.04
CA SER A 94 7.55 -8.85 5.07
C SER A 94 6.48 -9.73 5.74
N PRO A 95 5.40 -10.09 5.02
CA PRO A 95 4.31 -10.88 5.56
C PRO A 95 4.76 -12.31 5.89
N ALA A 96 4.09 -12.93 6.87
CA ALA A 96 4.38 -14.31 7.29
C ALA A 96 4.13 -15.37 6.20
N SER A 97 3.42 -15.00 5.13
CA SER A 97 3.23 -15.85 3.95
C SER A 97 4.49 -15.99 3.10
N ASP A 98 5.44 -15.05 3.22
CA ASP A 98 6.68 -15.09 2.46
C ASP A 98 7.64 -16.10 3.10
N ALA A 99 8.42 -16.79 2.28
CA ALA A 99 9.44 -17.72 2.78
C ALA A 99 10.52 -16.99 3.60
N ASP A 100 10.84 -15.75 3.21
CA ASP A 100 11.89 -14.93 3.79
C ASP A 100 11.29 -13.76 4.57
N TYR A 101 10.77 -14.06 5.76
CA TYR A 101 10.19 -13.05 6.64
C TYR A 101 10.95 -12.84 7.94
N PHE A 102 10.92 -11.59 8.40
CA PHE A 102 11.50 -11.19 9.66
C PHE A 102 10.59 -11.61 10.81
N LYS A 103 11.17 -12.30 11.80
CA LYS A 103 10.45 -12.82 12.97
C LYS A 103 11.06 -12.36 14.28
N SER A 104 10.20 -12.09 15.27
CA SER A 104 10.63 -11.83 16.63
C SER A 104 11.08 -13.12 17.32
N VAL A 105 11.65 -13.00 18.52
CA VAL A 105 11.99 -14.17 19.36
C VAL A 105 10.76 -15.03 19.67
N ALA A 106 9.57 -14.42 19.74
CA ALA A 106 8.30 -15.11 19.94
C ALA A 106 7.71 -15.72 18.65
N GLY A 107 8.39 -15.58 17.50
CA GLY A 107 7.94 -16.09 16.20
C GLY A 107 6.94 -15.17 15.48
N GLU A 108 6.68 -13.97 16.01
CA GLU A 108 5.76 -13.02 15.41
C GLU A 108 6.40 -12.36 14.19
N ALA A 109 5.66 -12.28 13.08
CA ALA A 109 6.12 -11.57 11.90
C ALA A 109 6.29 -10.07 12.17
N ALA A 110 7.31 -9.48 11.57
CA ALA A 110 7.52 -8.04 11.63
C ALA A 110 6.37 -7.30 10.93
N SER A 111 5.96 -6.17 11.52
CA SER A 111 5.03 -5.22 10.91
C SER A 111 5.69 -3.85 10.81
N GLY A 112 5.34 -3.09 9.77
CA GLY A 112 5.88 -1.76 9.49
C GLY A 112 5.23 -0.70 10.37
N THR A 113 5.33 -0.83 11.68
CA THR A 113 4.74 0.15 12.59
C THR A 113 5.55 1.46 12.58
N PRO A 114 4.91 2.62 12.73
CA PRO A 114 5.61 3.89 12.86
C PRO A 114 6.66 3.86 13.96
N GLY A 115 7.82 4.46 13.68
CA GLY A 115 8.92 4.50 14.65
C GLY A 115 10.29 4.52 14.01
N ARG A 116 11.30 4.57 14.88
CA ARG A 116 12.72 4.58 14.50
C ARG A 116 13.29 3.18 14.60
N TYR A 117 14.07 2.80 13.60
CA TYR A 117 14.64 1.47 13.49
C TYR A 117 16.13 1.57 13.23
N VAL A 118 16.88 0.66 13.84
CA VAL A 118 18.26 0.35 13.46
C VAL A 118 18.30 -1.05 12.90
N TRP A 119 19.18 -1.27 11.94
CA TRP A 119 19.39 -2.60 11.40
C TRP A 119 20.87 -2.90 11.28
N GLU A 120 21.18 -4.19 11.31
CA GLU A 120 22.50 -4.70 11.01
C GLU A 120 22.43 -6.07 10.37
N CYS A 121 23.45 -6.36 9.57
CA CYS A 121 23.71 -7.71 9.08
C CYS A 121 24.99 -8.21 9.73
N GLN A 122 24.91 -9.44 10.24
CA GLN A 122 26.00 -10.16 10.85
C GLN A 122 26.40 -11.35 9.98
N VAL A 123 27.70 -11.51 9.72
CA VAL A 123 28.27 -12.68 9.03
C VAL A 123 29.34 -13.25 9.94
N GLY A 124 29.27 -14.56 10.22
CA GLY A 124 30.17 -15.20 11.19
C GLY A 124 30.10 -14.59 12.60
N GLY A 125 28.92 -14.11 13.01
CA GLY A 125 28.69 -13.47 14.32
C GLY A 125 29.24 -12.05 14.45
N LYS A 126 29.84 -11.48 13.40
CA LYS A 126 30.35 -10.10 13.38
C LYS A 126 29.47 -9.21 12.53
N LYS A 127 29.21 -7.99 13.01
CA LYS A 127 28.54 -6.95 12.22
C LYS A 127 29.40 -6.57 11.01
N VAL A 128 28.82 -6.67 9.82
CA VAL A 128 29.50 -6.31 8.56
C VAL A 128 28.87 -5.10 7.86
N VAL A 129 27.57 -4.87 8.05
CA VAL A 129 26.86 -3.68 7.55
C VAL A 129 25.71 -3.35 8.49
N GLY A 130 25.23 -2.12 8.44
CA GLY A 130 24.03 -1.71 9.14
C GLY A 130 23.65 -0.27 8.84
N GLY A 131 22.53 0.15 9.39
CA GLY A 131 21.99 1.48 9.14
C GLY A 131 20.83 1.80 10.07
N ARG A 132 20.11 2.87 9.71
CA ARG A 132 18.94 3.35 10.42
C ARG A 132 17.89 3.81 9.43
N PHE A 133 16.62 3.66 9.77
CA PHE A 133 15.49 4.18 9.00
C PHE A 133 14.32 4.50 9.93
N THR A 134 13.32 5.20 9.42
CA THR A 134 12.13 5.60 10.18
C THR A 134 10.90 5.33 9.34
N PHE A 135 9.89 4.71 9.95
CA PHE A 135 8.53 4.71 9.40
C PHE A 135 7.76 5.90 9.96
N PRO A 136 7.23 6.81 9.11
CA PRO A 136 6.48 7.97 9.56
C PRO A 136 5.14 7.57 10.19
N GLU A 137 4.61 8.39 11.09
CA GLU A 137 3.30 8.19 11.73
C GLU A 137 2.12 8.50 10.80
N VAL A 138 2.33 9.35 9.79
CA VAL A 138 1.30 9.72 8.82
C VAL A 138 1.40 8.84 7.57
N GLY A 139 0.34 8.08 7.33
CA GLY A 139 0.18 7.24 6.14
C GLY A 139 -0.66 7.97 5.09
N ASN A 140 -0.01 8.29 3.96
CA ASN A 140 -0.59 8.74 2.68
C ASN A 140 -0.98 10.23 2.58
N ASP A 141 -0.22 10.96 1.76
CA ASP A 141 -0.63 12.24 1.19
C ASP A 141 -1.52 11.99 -0.03
N VAL A 142 -2.84 12.03 0.14
CA VAL A 142 -3.78 11.94 -0.98
C VAL A 142 -3.98 13.32 -1.58
N THR A 143 -3.32 13.60 -2.71
CA THR A 143 -3.58 14.81 -3.48
C THR A 143 -4.80 14.60 -4.38
N VAL A 144 -5.94 15.19 -4.00
CA VAL A 144 -7.14 15.24 -4.85
C VAL A 144 -6.93 16.34 -5.89
N ILE A 145 -6.81 15.97 -7.17
CA ILE A 145 -6.82 16.95 -8.26
C ILE A 145 -8.27 17.33 -8.52
N ASP A 146 -8.72 18.40 -7.88
CA ASP A 146 -10.00 19.04 -8.22
C ASP A 146 -9.81 19.86 -9.49
N LYS A 147 -10.41 19.40 -10.61
CA LYS A 147 -10.50 20.22 -11.82
C LYS A 147 -11.58 21.27 -11.59
N ARG A 148 -11.23 22.37 -10.92
CA ARG A 148 -12.08 23.56 -10.93
C ARG A 148 -12.30 24.00 -12.37
N LYS A 149 -13.56 23.96 -12.79
CA LYS A 149 -14.08 24.54 -14.03
C LYS A 149 -14.14 26.05 -13.93
#